data_AF-A0A842U9L9-F1
#
_entry.id   AF-A0A842U9L9-F1
#
_cell.length_a   1.000
_cell.length_b   1.000
_cell.length_c   1.000
_cell.angle_alpha   90.00
_cell.angle_beta   90.00
_cell.angle_gamma   90.00
#
_symmetry.space_group_name_H-M   'P 1'
#
loop_
_entity.id
_entity.type
_entity.pdbx_description
1 polymer ?
#
loop_
_entity_poly.entity_id
_entity_poly.type
_entity_poly.pdbx_seq_one_letter_code
_entity_poly.pdbx_strand_id
1 'polypeptide(L)' 'MKQICDFHLHSRYLGGTSKSITIPKLVINFHLKGKDIIGTGDFIYPKWIKELRSKLIEYSGRV' A
#
# COMPACT_ATOMS: atom_id res chain seq x y z
N MET A 1 15.10 16.80 5.03
CA MET A 1 14.66 15.45 5.46
C MET A 1 14.84 14.48 4.31
N LYS A 2 15.21 13.22 4.57
CA LYS A 2 15.29 12.16 3.56
C LYS A 2 14.08 11.24 3.74
N GLN A 3 13.35 10.98 2.67
CA GLN A 3 12.24 10.01 2.66
C GLN A 3 12.60 8.83 1.76
N ILE A 4 12.30 7.61 2.21
CA ILE A 4 12.47 6.39 1.45
C ILE A 4 11.10 5.96 0.93
N CYS A 5 10.98 5.92 -0.39
CA CYS A 5 9.72 5.63 -1.08
C CYS A 5 9.82 4.34 -1.88
N ASP A 6 8.74 3.55 -1.89
CA ASP A 6 8.59 2.39 -2.78
C ASP A 6 7.25 2.47 -3.50
N PHE A 7 7.29 2.70 -4.81
CA PHE A 7 6.09 2.94 -5.62
C PHE A 7 5.60 1.69 -6.37
N HIS A 8 6.26 0.54 -6.21
CA HIS A 8 5.86 -0.70 -6.87
C HIS A 8 5.40 -1.73 -5.85
N LEU A 9 4.08 -1.83 -5.69
CA LEU A 9 3.42 -2.87 -4.90
C LEU A 9 2.52 -3.71 -5.80
N HIS A 10 2.40 -5.00 -5.48
CA HIS A 10 1.29 -5.82 -5.94
C HIS A 10 0.40 -6.25 -4.76
N SER A 11 -0.90 -6.14 -4.96
CA SER A 11 -1.96 -6.59 -4.07
C SER A 11 -2.07 -8.12 -4.08
N ARG A 12 -2.72 -8.68 -3.06
CA ARG A 12 -3.04 -10.12 -2.97
C ARG A 12 -3.98 -10.65 -4.07
N TYR A 13 -4.51 -9.76 -4.91
CA TYR A 13 -5.48 -10.12 -5.94
C TYR A 13 -4.83 -10.47 -7.28
N LEU A 14 -3.54 -10.16 -7.45
CA LEU A 14 -2.77 -10.61 -8.61
C LEU A 14 -2.25 -12.04 -8.42
N GLY A 15 -2.12 -12.75 -9.54
CA GLY A 15 -1.45 -14.05 -9.57
C GLY A 15 0.01 -13.96 -9.14
N GLY A 16 0.51 -14.98 -8.45
CA GLY A 16 1.90 -15.03 -7.98
C GLY A 16 2.21 -14.13 -6.77
N THR A 17 1.20 -13.51 -6.16
CA THR A 17 1.37 -12.70 -4.95
C THR A 17 0.92 -13.44 -3.69
N SER A 18 1.44 -13.02 -2.54
CA SER A 18 1.03 -13.62 -1.27
C SER A 18 -0.39 -13.19 -0.88
N LYS A 19 -1.22 -14.17 -0.51
CA LYS A 19 -2.56 -13.93 0.07
C LYS A 19 -2.53 -13.17 1.39
N SER A 20 -1.37 -13.08 2.05
CA SER A 20 -1.17 -12.35 3.29
C SER A 20 -0.98 -10.84 3.10
N ILE A 21 -0.91 -10.34 1.86
CA ILE A 21 -0.81 -8.91 1.56
C ILE A 21 -2.13 -8.22 1.92
N THR A 22 -2.14 -7.61 3.11
CA THR A 22 -3.26 -6.84 3.66
C THR A 22 -2.73 -5.49 4.15
N ILE A 23 -3.55 -4.46 4.15
CA ILE A 23 -3.12 -3.10 4.56
C ILE A 23 -2.39 -3.09 5.92
N PRO A 24 -2.88 -3.75 7.00
CA PRO A 24 -2.18 -3.75 8.28
C PRO A 24 -0.80 -4.41 8.22
N LYS A 25 -0.68 -5.55 7.51
CA LYS A 25 0.59 -6.25 7.36
C LYS A 25 1.58 -5.48 6.50
N LEU A 26 1.09 -4.77 5.48
CA LEU A 26 1.93 -3.89 4.66
C LEU A 26 2.53 -2.79 5.54
N VAL A 27 1.72 -2.06 6.30
CA VAL A 27 2.17 -0.98 7.18
C VAL A 27 3.26 -1.47 8.15
N ILE A 28 3.04 -2.60 8.82
CA ILE A 28 4.03 -3.18 9.75
C ILE A 28 5.34 -3.50 9.01
N ASN A 29 5.27 -4.23 7.89
CA ASN A 29 6.48 -4.63 7.16
C ASN A 29 7.23 -3.43 6.56
N PHE A 30 6.51 -2.40 6.12
CA PHE A 30 7.13 -1.21 5.54
C PHE A 30 7.80 -0.34 6.60
N HIS A 31 7.18 -0.21 7.77
CA HIS A 31 7.80 0.43 8.91
C HIS A 31 9.08 -0.31 9.34
N LEU A 32 9.05 -1.64 9.44
CA LEU A 32 10.23 -2.45 9.75
C LEU A 32 11.34 -2.33 8.69
N LYS A 33 10.98 -2.09 7.43
CA LYS A 33 11.93 -1.87 6.32
C LYS A 33 12.44 -0.43 6.22
N GLY A 34 12.01 0.47 7.10
CA GLY A 34 12.41 1.88 7.09
C GLY A 34 11.90 2.67 5.88
N LYS A 35 10.70 2.34 5.37
CA LYS A 35 10.06 3.09 4.28
C LYS A 35 9.04 4.07 4.82
N ASP A 36 9.08 5.29 4.31
CA ASP A 36 8.21 6.39 4.73
C ASP A 36 6.94 6.46 3.88
N ILE A 37 7.09 6.22 2.57
CA ILE A 37 5.99 6.36 1.59
C ILE A 37 5.93 5.11 0.72
N ILE A 38 4.70 4.66 0.45
CA ILE A 38 4.46 3.52 -0.42
C ILE A 38 3.40 3.83 -1.47
N GLY A 39 3.60 3.31 -2.68
CA GLY A 39 2.57 3.23 -3.70
C GLY A 39 1.56 2.13 -3.35
N THR A 40 0.28 2.37 -3.64
CA THR A 40 -0.76 1.38 -3.37
C THR A 40 -0.67 0.18 -4.30
N GLY A 41 -0.07 0.33 -5.49
CA GLY A 41 -0.06 -0.71 -6.51
C GLY A 41 -1.46 -1.07 -7.02
N ASP A 42 -1.52 -1.84 -8.11
CA ASP A 42 -2.73 -2.52 -8.61
C ASP A 42 -4.03 -1.69 -8.60
N PHE A 43 -3.93 -0.39 -8.90
CA PHE A 43 -5.05 0.56 -8.84
C PHE A 43 -6.12 0.31 -9.92
N ILE A 44 -5.90 -0.68 -10.81
CA ILE A 44 -6.85 -1.13 -11.82
C ILE A 44 -7.79 -2.20 -11.22
N TYR A 45 -7.39 -2.90 -10.16
CA TYR A 45 -8.14 -4.05 -9.64
C TYR A 45 -9.28 -3.60 -8.70
N PRO A 46 -10.57 -3.79 -9.04
CA PRO A 46 -11.68 -3.17 -8.30
C PRO A 46 -11.77 -3.60 -6.83
N LYS A 47 -11.44 -4.86 -6.53
CA LYS A 47 -11.42 -5.37 -5.14
C LYS A 47 -10.33 -4.69 -4.30
N TRP A 48 -9.18 -4.39 -4.91
CA TRP A 48 -8.09 -3.70 -4.22
C TRP A 48 -8.46 -2.25 -3.92
N ILE A 49 -9.03 -1.54 -4.90
CA ILE A 49 -9.53 -0.17 -4.71
C ILE A 49 -10.57 -0.12 -3.58
N LYS A 50 -11.50 -1.08 -3.53
CA LYS A 50 -12.51 -1.16 -2.45
C LYS A 50 -11.85 -1.35 -1.09
N GLU A 51 -10.85 -2.22 -0.98
CA GLU A 51 -10.09 -2.42 0.25
C GLU A 51 -9.37 -1.14 0.68
N LEU A 52 -8.63 -0.49 -0.24
CA LEU A 52 -7.93 0.77 -0.01
C LEU A 52 -8.89 1.85 0.51
N ARG A 53 -10.01 2.08 -0.17
CA ARG A 53 -11.03 3.06 0.24
C ARG A 53 -11.66 2.76 1.60
N SER A 54 -11.75 1.49 2.00
CA SER A 54 -12.31 1.09 3.29
C SER A 54 -11.31 1.15 4.45
N LYS A 55 -10.01 1.12 4.16
CA LYS A 55 -8.94 1.00 5.17
C LYS A 55 -8.06 2.22 5.28
N LEU A 56 -8.07 3.09 4.28
CA LEU A 56 -7.26 4.30 4.23
C LEU A 56 -8.16 5.53 4.31
N ILE A 57 -7.59 6.60 4.85
CA ILE A 57 -8.19 7.92 4.86
C ILE A 57 -7.45 8.81 3.86
N GLU A 58 -8.19 9.69 3.21
CA GLU A 58 -7.60 10.70 2.34
C GLU A 58 -6.92 11.76 3.20
N TYR A 59 -5.66 12.05 2.89
CA TYR A 59 -4.89 13.08 3.57
C TYR A 59 -4.83 14.32 2.67
N SER A 60 -5.53 15.38 3.06
CA SER A 60 -5.62 16.64 2.32
C SER A 60 -4.50 17.63 2.66
N GLY A 61 -3.35 17.16 3.16
CA GLY A 61 -2.25 18.04 3.55
C GLY A 61 -1.82 18.91 2.37
N ARG A 62 -1.88 20.23 2.53
CA ARG A 62 -1.29 21.18 1.57
C ARG A 62 0.22 20.88 1.52
N VAL A 63 0.69 20.50 0.34
CA VAL A 63 2.12 20.40 0.02
C VAL A 63 2.65 21.78 -0.30
#